data_AF-A0A453KYQ0-F1
#
_entry.id   AF-A0A453KYQ0-F1
#
_cell.length_a   1.000
_cell.length_b   1.000
_cell.length_c   1.000
_cell.angle_alpha   90.00
_cell.angle_beta   90.00
_cell.angle_gamma   90.00
#
_symmetry.space_group_name_H-M   'P 1'
#
loop_
_entity.id
_entity.type
_entity.pdbx_description
1 polymer ?
#
loop_
_entity_poly.entity_id
_entity_poly.type
_entity_poly.pdbx_seq_one_letter_code
_entity_poly.pdbx_strand_id
1 'polypeptide(L)'
;MATLGEHKLYLKKDKGYVSLKEQLAAVTPVLDDLKCKKEERIKQYYDIRSQIEKIRSELSEHNDKGDHVNSPAADEHDLSTRKLNSYQAQLSTLQKDKSDRLHKVLKYVNEVHSLCGVLGIDFAKTVNGIHPSLHQNGVEQSRNISNSTLEGLASTISNLKAERKSRIDKMRDTMESLCHLWKLMDSSEVEKRQFSKVISILISPEEGITSAGVLSQETIEKVLPARLCFFL
;
A
#
# COMPACT_ATOMS: atom_id res chain seq x y z
N MET A 1 27.69 -1.01 -35.26
CA MET A 1 26.23 -1.14 -35.12
C MET A 1 25.63 0.25 -34.99
N ALA A 2 24.48 0.52 -35.62
CA ALA A 2 23.86 1.85 -35.58
C ALA A 2 23.27 2.12 -34.18
N THR A 3 23.96 2.92 -33.37
CA THR A 3 23.63 3.17 -31.95
C THR A 3 22.24 3.78 -31.73
N LEU A 4 21.70 4.52 -32.72
CA LEU A 4 20.35 5.13 -32.64
C LEU A 4 19.27 4.35 -33.44
N GLY A 5 19.65 3.37 -34.26
CA GLY A 5 18.71 2.65 -35.15
C GLY A 5 18.16 3.46 -36.34
N GLU A 6 18.55 4.72 -36.52
CA GLU A 6 18.09 5.59 -37.62
C GLU A 6 18.73 5.21 -38.96
N HIS A 7 17.90 4.85 -39.97
CA HIS A 7 18.34 4.37 -41.29
C HIS A 7 18.09 5.36 -42.44
N LYS A 8 17.77 6.63 -42.18
CA LYS A 8 17.40 7.58 -43.24
C LYS A 8 18.32 8.80 -43.27
N LEU A 9 19.51 8.61 -43.84
CA LEU A 9 20.15 9.69 -44.59
C LEU A 9 19.71 9.56 -46.04
N TYR A 10 18.54 10.13 -46.34
CA TYR A 10 18.09 10.28 -47.72
C TYR A 10 18.96 11.37 -48.36
N LEU A 11 20.18 11.01 -48.77
CA LEU A 11 20.90 11.81 -49.76
C LEU A 11 20.07 11.67 -51.03
N LYS A 12 19.26 12.69 -51.35
CA LYS A 12 18.62 12.83 -52.65
C LYS A 12 19.75 12.72 -53.67
N LYS A 13 19.81 11.60 -54.38
CA LYS A 13 20.78 11.34 -55.42
C LYS A 13 20.32 12.13 -56.66
N ASP A 14 20.33 13.45 -56.55
CA ASP A 14 20.14 14.29 -57.72
C ASP A 14 21.38 14.16 -58.58
N LYS A 15 21.13 13.82 -59.85
CA LYS A 15 22.13 13.56 -60.87
C LYS A 15 22.87 14.86 -61.20
N GLY A 16 23.89 15.16 -60.41
CA GLY A 16 24.89 16.21 -60.65
C GLY A 16 26.09 15.91 -59.77
N TYR A 17 27.30 15.94 -60.33
CA TYR A 17 28.54 15.74 -59.57
C TYR A 17 28.71 16.89 -58.57
N VAL A 18 28.19 16.73 -57.36
CA VAL A 18 28.41 17.65 -56.24
C VAL A 18 29.87 17.53 -55.81
N SER A 19 30.54 18.65 -55.58
CA SER A 19 31.94 18.64 -55.14
C SER A 19 32.07 18.00 -53.76
N LEU A 20 33.20 17.35 -53.47
CA LEU A 20 33.46 16.76 -52.15
C LEU A 20 33.33 17.79 -51.01
N LYS A 21 33.65 19.06 -51.29
CA LYS A 21 33.53 20.17 -50.34
C LYS A 21 32.06 20.48 -50.00
N GLU A 22 31.17 20.47 -50.98
CA GLU A 22 29.73 20.66 -50.77
C GLU A 22 29.07 19.45 -50.11
N GLN A 23 29.50 18.23 -50.44
CA GLN A 23 29.06 17.02 -49.74
C GLN A 23 29.48 17.05 -48.27
N LEU A 24 30.71 17.48 -47.97
CA LEU A 24 31.18 17.63 -46.60
C LEU A 24 30.37 18.70 -45.84
N ALA A 25 30.13 19.85 -46.46
CA ALA A 25 29.32 20.93 -45.87
C ALA A 25 27.87 20.50 -45.59
N ALA A 26 27.30 19.57 -46.37
CA ALA A 26 25.98 18.99 -46.14
C ALA A 26 25.95 17.93 -45.02
N VAL A 27 27.06 17.21 -44.80
CA VAL A 27 27.14 16.14 -43.79
C VAL A 27 27.42 16.68 -42.38
N THR A 28 28.23 17.74 -42.25
CA THR A 28 28.57 18.35 -40.95
C THR A 28 27.34 18.68 -40.09
N PRO A 29 26.32 19.42 -40.56
CA PRO A 29 25.15 19.76 -39.74
C PRO A 29 24.33 18.52 -39.33
N VAL A 30 24.26 17.50 -40.19
CA VAL A 30 23.58 16.24 -39.90
C VAL A 30 24.31 15.46 -38.80
N LEU A 31 25.65 15.46 -38.84
CA LEU A 31 26.45 14.81 -37.81
C LEU A 31 26.30 15.50 -36.45
N ASP A 32 26.27 16.83 -36.42
CA ASP A 32 26.08 17.60 -35.19
C ASP A 32 24.67 17.40 -34.60
N ASP A 33 23.62 17.39 -35.43
CA ASP A 33 22.25 17.01 -35.01
C ASP A 33 22.21 15.60 -34.41
N LEU A 34 22.85 14.62 -35.05
CA LEU A 34 22.91 13.25 -34.53
C LEU A 34 23.67 13.14 -33.20
N LYS A 35 24.73 13.93 -33.00
CA LYS A 35 25.44 14.01 -31.72
C LYS A 35 24.54 14.57 -30.63
N CYS A 36 23.83 15.67 -30.90
CA CYS A 36 22.88 16.28 -29.96
C CYS A 36 21.76 15.29 -29.59
N LYS A 37 21.16 14.61 -30.59
CA LYS A 37 20.13 13.58 -30.35
C LYS A 37 20.64 12.40 -29.53
N LYS A 38 21.90 12.00 -29.72
CA LYS A 38 22.52 10.92 -28.94
C LYS A 38 22.64 11.33 -27.47
N GLU A 39 23.14 12.53 -27.21
CA GLU A 39 23.33 13.04 -25.84
C GLU A 39 21.98 13.16 -25.10
N GLU A 40 20.97 13.71 -25.78
CA GLU A 40 19.62 13.80 -25.23
C GLU A 40 19.05 12.41 -24.91
N ARG A 41 19.29 11.42 -25.78
CA ARG A 41 18.85 10.03 -25.52
C ARG A 41 19.51 9.47 -24.28
N ILE A 42 20.83 9.63 -24.14
CA ILE A 42 21.59 9.14 -22.98
C ILE A 42 20.99 9.71 -21.68
N LYS A 43 20.71 11.01 -21.67
CA LYS A 43 20.06 11.66 -20.54
C LYS A 43 18.68 11.05 -20.22
N GLN A 44 17.82 10.88 -21.22
CA GLN A 44 16.49 10.26 -21.04
C GLN A 44 16.59 8.84 -20.46
N TYR A 45 17.54 8.04 -20.93
CA TYR A 45 17.78 6.69 -20.41
C TYR A 45 18.19 6.72 -18.94
N TYR A 46 19.11 7.61 -18.58
CA TYR A 46 19.56 7.76 -17.19
C TYR A 46 18.39 8.17 -16.28
N ASP A 47 17.63 9.18 -16.68
CA ASP A 47 16.50 9.70 -15.90
C ASP A 47 15.42 8.63 -15.68
N ILE A 48 15.03 7.88 -16.72
CA ILE A 48 14.02 6.82 -16.62
C ILE A 48 14.52 5.67 -15.74
N ARG A 49 15.78 5.25 -15.90
CA ARG A 49 16.35 4.17 -15.09
C ARG A 49 16.45 4.55 -13.62
N SER A 50 16.89 5.77 -13.33
CA SER A 50 16.93 6.28 -11.96
C SER A 50 15.54 6.29 -11.31
N GLN A 51 14.51 6.71 -12.05
CA GLN A 51 13.13 6.65 -11.56
C GLN A 51 12.64 5.22 -11.31
N ILE A 52 12.95 4.28 -12.21
CA ILE A 52 12.59 2.87 -12.05
C ILE A 52 13.23 2.29 -10.79
N GLU A 53 14.52 2.55 -10.57
CA GLU A 53 15.26 2.07 -9.41
C GLU A 53 14.73 2.67 -8.10
N LYS A 54 14.42 3.97 -8.12
CA LYS A 54 13.77 4.63 -6.99
C LYS A 54 12.43 3.99 -6.64
N ILE A 55 11.54 3.76 -7.61
CA ILE A 55 10.25 3.12 -7.33
C ILE A 55 10.47 1.69 -6.84
N ARG A 56 11.36 0.92 -7.46
CA ARG A 56 11.65 -0.46 -7.02
C ARG A 56 12.15 -0.53 -5.58
N SER A 57 13.01 0.40 -5.17
CA SER A 57 13.51 0.46 -3.79
C SER A 57 12.45 0.93 -2.79
N GLU A 58 11.47 1.73 -3.19
CA GLU A 58 10.30 2.06 -2.35
C GLU A 58 9.32 0.87 -2.19
N LEU A 59 9.24 -0.01 -3.21
CA LEU A 59 8.36 -1.19 -3.23
C LEU A 59 8.98 -2.40 -2.54
N SER A 60 10.30 -2.55 -2.64
CA SER A 60 11.08 -3.54 -1.92
C SER A 60 11.37 -3.04 -0.50
N GLU A 61 11.58 -3.97 0.44
CA GLU A 61 12.20 -3.57 1.70
C GLU A 61 13.55 -2.91 1.41
N HIS A 62 13.87 -1.85 2.17
CA HIS A 62 15.22 -1.35 2.32
C HIS A 62 16.03 -2.37 3.14
N ASN A 63 16.27 -3.54 2.55
CA ASN A 63 17.36 -4.39 3.00
C ASN A 63 18.62 -3.86 2.33
N ASP A 64 19.49 -3.28 3.14
CA ASP A 64 20.88 -2.93 2.81
C ASP A 64 21.72 -4.20 2.61
N LYS A 65 21.21 -5.11 1.77
CA LYS A 65 21.89 -6.30 1.30
C LYS A 65 21.85 -6.25 -0.20
N GLY A 66 22.98 -5.81 -0.75
CA GLY A 66 23.28 -5.84 -2.16
C GLY A 66 23.05 -7.24 -2.71
N ASP A 67 21.86 -7.45 -3.25
CA ASP A 67 21.63 -8.50 -4.22
C ASP A 67 21.34 -7.82 -5.55
N HIS A 68 22.44 -7.63 -6.25
CA HIS A 68 22.57 -6.94 -7.52
C HIS A 68 21.96 -7.78 -8.65
N VAL A 69 20.69 -8.20 -8.52
CA VAL A 69 19.98 -8.97 -9.56
C VAL A 69 19.34 -8.00 -10.55
N ASN A 70 20.21 -7.28 -11.22
CA ASN A 70 20.13 -6.89 -12.63
C ASN A 70 21.33 -5.96 -12.85
N SER A 71 22.51 -6.54 -13.06
CA SER A 71 23.62 -5.79 -13.63
C SER A 71 23.14 -5.13 -14.93
N PRO A 72 23.02 -3.80 -14.98
CA PRO A 72 22.56 -3.10 -16.18
C PRO A 72 23.68 -2.93 -17.22
N ALA A 73 24.90 -3.36 -16.86
CA ALA A 73 26.11 -3.10 -17.62
C ALA A 73 26.12 -3.77 -19.01
N ALA A 74 25.28 -4.79 -19.23
CA ALA A 74 25.21 -5.46 -20.53
C ALA A 74 24.45 -4.66 -21.61
N ASP A 75 23.64 -3.66 -21.22
CA ASP A 75 22.72 -2.96 -22.13
C ASP A 75 23.06 -1.47 -22.34
N GLU A 76 24.19 -0.98 -21.81
CA GLU A 76 24.56 0.46 -21.82
C GLU A 76 24.78 1.06 -23.21
N HIS A 77 24.75 0.25 -24.27
CA HIS A 77 25.03 0.70 -25.64
C HIS A 77 23.83 0.63 -26.58
N ASP A 78 22.69 0.06 -26.16
CA ASP A 78 21.45 0.06 -26.95
C ASP A 78 20.59 1.30 -26.64
N LEU A 79 20.89 2.40 -27.34
CA LEU A 79 20.12 3.64 -27.31
C LEU A 79 18.95 3.64 -28.30
N SER A 80 18.50 2.48 -28.77
CA SER A 80 17.40 2.39 -29.73
C SER A 80 16.08 2.89 -29.13
N THR A 81 15.26 3.51 -29.99
CA THR A 81 13.92 3.99 -29.60
C THR A 81 13.03 2.86 -29.06
N ARG A 82 13.20 1.62 -29.53
CA ARG A 82 12.47 0.45 -29.02
C ARG A 82 12.79 0.19 -27.55
N LYS A 83 14.07 0.23 -27.18
CA LYS A 83 14.51 -0.02 -25.81
C LYS A 83 14.08 1.13 -24.88
N LEU A 84 14.17 2.38 -25.33
CA LEU A 84 13.63 3.53 -24.61
C LEU A 84 12.13 3.39 -24.32
N ASN A 85 11.33 3.03 -25.34
CA ASN A 85 9.89 2.79 -25.19
C ASN A 85 9.60 1.65 -24.20
N SER A 86 10.41 0.60 -24.18
CA SER A 86 10.29 -0.50 -23.20
C SER A 86 10.50 -0.01 -21.77
N TYR A 87 11.54 0.80 -21.51
CA TYR A 87 11.75 1.38 -20.18
C TYR A 87 10.64 2.36 -19.79
N GLN A 88 10.12 3.15 -20.73
CA GLN A 88 9.00 4.05 -20.45
C GLN A 88 7.70 3.29 -20.12
N ALA A 89 7.45 2.16 -20.79
CA ALA A 89 6.35 1.26 -20.46
C ALA A 89 6.54 0.65 -19.05
N GLN A 90 7.74 0.16 -18.73
CA GLN A 90 8.06 -0.36 -17.39
C GLN A 90 7.87 0.70 -16.30
N LEU A 91 8.33 1.93 -16.53
CA LEU A 91 8.14 3.04 -15.60
C LEU A 91 6.65 3.32 -15.37
N SER A 92 5.85 3.35 -16.44
CA SER A 92 4.41 3.56 -16.36
C SER A 92 3.71 2.45 -15.56
N THR A 93 4.11 1.19 -15.76
CA THR A 93 3.56 0.07 -14.98
C THR A 93 3.94 0.16 -13.50
N LEU A 94 5.17 0.56 -13.18
CA LEU A 94 5.64 0.71 -11.80
C LEU A 94 4.97 1.89 -11.09
N GLN A 95 4.76 3.00 -11.78
CA GLN A 95 4.01 4.14 -11.26
C GLN A 95 2.56 3.77 -10.94
N LYS A 96 1.93 2.97 -11.80
CA LYS A 96 0.59 2.44 -11.55
C LYS A 96 0.57 1.52 -10.32
N ASP A 97 1.47 0.55 -10.23
CA ASP A 97 1.56 -0.34 -9.06
C ASP A 97 1.79 0.45 -7.75
N LYS A 98 2.68 1.45 -7.78
CA LYS A 98 2.91 2.35 -6.65
C LYS A 98 1.61 3.05 -6.20
N SER A 99 0.84 3.59 -7.15
CA SER A 99 -0.44 4.25 -6.86
C SER A 99 -1.46 3.27 -6.27
N ASP A 100 -1.59 2.09 -6.87
CA ASP A 100 -2.52 1.05 -6.42
C ASP A 100 -2.19 0.57 -5.00
N ARG A 101 -0.91 0.40 -4.68
CA ARG A 101 -0.42 0.05 -3.34
C ARG A 101 -0.69 1.15 -2.32
N LEU A 102 -0.44 2.41 -2.66
CA LEU A 102 -0.72 3.54 -1.76
C LEU A 102 -2.20 3.59 -1.39
N HIS A 103 -3.08 3.41 -2.38
CA HIS A 103 -4.52 3.33 -2.14
C HIS A 103 -4.89 2.14 -1.23
N LYS A 104 -4.27 0.98 -1.46
CA LYS A 104 -4.47 -0.21 -0.63
C LYS A 104 -4.01 -0.02 0.81
N VAL A 105 -2.85 0.60 1.03
CA VAL A 105 -2.34 0.95 2.37
C VAL A 105 -3.32 1.89 3.07
N LEU A 106 -3.82 2.93 2.39
CA LEU A 106 -4.81 3.86 2.96
C LEU A 106 -6.09 3.12 3.39
N LYS A 107 -6.61 2.24 2.53
CA LYS A 107 -7.77 1.40 2.87
C LYS A 107 -7.52 0.55 4.12
N TYR A 108 -6.38 -0.12 4.19
CA TYR A 108 -6.03 -0.97 5.33
C TYR A 108 -5.86 -0.19 6.62
N VAL A 109 -5.19 0.96 6.58
CA VAL A 109 -5.03 1.84 7.76
C VAL A 109 -6.39 2.30 8.28
N ASN A 110 -7.32 2.68 7.40
CA ASN A 110 -8.68 3.05 7.78
C ASN A 110 -9.46 1.88 8.40
N GLU A 111 -9.28 0.67 7.87
CA GLU A 111 -9.89 -0.55 8.42
C GLU A 111 -9.35 -0.88 9.81
N VAL A 112 -8.03 -0.79 10.01
CA VAL A 112 -7.39 -0.94 11.33
C VAL A 112 -7.92 0.12 12.30
N HIS A 113 -8.01 1.39 11.89
CA HIS A 113 -8.54 2.46 12.72
C HIS A 113 -9.98 2.19 13.18
N SER A 114 -10.85 1.76 12.27
CA SER A 114 -12.24 1.37 12.58
C SER A 114 -12.29 0.20 13.59
N LEU A 115 -11.52 -0.86 13.34
CA LEU A 115 -11.48 -2.04 14.22
C LEU A 115 -10.93 -1.71 15.62
N CYS A 116 -9.84 -0.93 15.69
CA CYS A 116 -9.31 -0.43 16.95
C CYS A 116 -10.35 0.40 17.71
N GLY A 117 -11.09 1.27 17.02
CA GLY A 117 -12.17 2.06 17.60
C GLY A 117 -13.27 1.19 18.25
N VAL A 118 -13.75 0.16 17.56
CA VAL A 118 -14.77 -0.77 18.08
C VAL A 118 -14.24 -1.56 19.28
N LEU A 119 -13.01 -2.06 19.21
CA LEU A 119 -12.35 -2.88 20.24
C LEU A 119 -11.80 -2.07 21.42
N GLY A 120 -11.77 -0.74 21.31
CA GLY A 120 -11.10 0.13 22.29
C GLY A 120 -9.59 -0.13 22.39
N ILE A 121 -8.94 -0.53 21.29
CA ILE A 121 -7.50 -0.77 21.21
C ILE A 121 -6.80 0.51 20.75
N ASP A 122 -5.61 0.77 21.28
CA ASP A 122 -4.78 1.91 20.88
C ASP A 122 -4.28 1.75 19.43
N PHE A 123 -4.89 2.52 18.52
CA PHE A 123 -4.54 2.52 17.11
C PHE A 123 -3.05 2.83 16.86
N ALA A 124 -2.50 3.82 17.56
CA ALA A 124 -1.12 4.26 17.37
C ALA A 124 -0.13 3.14 17.69
N LYS A 125 -0.33 2.45 18.81
CA LYS A 125 0.45 1.27 19.19
C LYS A 125 0.33 0.15 18.16
N THR A 126 -0.88 -0.11 17.67
CA THR A 126 -1.13 -1.17 16.67
C THR A 126 -0.39 -0.91 15.36
N VAL A 127 -0.48 0.30 14.79
CA VAL A 127 0.19 0.58 13.51
C VAL A 127 1.69 0.80 13.64
N ASN A 128 2.17 1.30 14.77
CA ASN A 128 3.61 1.43 15.05
C ASN A 128 4.32 0.07 15.12
N GLY A 129 3.60 -1.00 15.51
CA GLY A 129 4.13 -2.37 15.47
C GLY A 129 4.40 -2.90 14.05
N ILE A 130 3.79 -2.28 13.03
CA ILE A 130 4.03 -2.60 11.61
C ILE A 130 5.12 -1.69 11.06
N HIS A 131 4.86 -0.37 11.06
CA HIS A 131 5.82 0.63 10.62
C HIS A 131 5.46 2.01 11.19
N PRO A 132 6.41 2.74 11.81
CA PRO A 132 6.12 4.01 12.48
C PRO A 132 5.56 5.09 11.54
N SER A 133 5.89 5.02 10.24
CA SER A 133 5.39 5.96 9.24
C SER A 133 3.88 5.81 8.96
N LEU A 134 3.22 4.75 9.42
CA LEU A 134 1.77 4.55 9.25
C LEU A 134 0.97 5.41 10.22
N HIS A 135 1.54 5.74 11.38
CA HIS A 135 0.92 6.60 12.38
C HIS A 135 1.03 8.09 12.02
N GLN A 136 2.07 8.46 11.27
CA GLN A 136 2.32 9.85 10.93
C GLN A 136 1.24 10.34 9.96
N ASN A 137 0.37 11.26 10.43
CA ASN A 137 -0.61 11.99 9.61
C ASN A 137 0.02 12.93 8.56
N GLY A 138 1.28 12.68 8.19
CA GLY A 138 2.02 13.43 7.17
C GLY A 138 1.59 13.05 5.75
N VAL A 139 1.92 13.95 4.83
CA VAL A 139 1.73 13.88 3.37
C VAL A 139 1.86 12.43 2.87
N GLU A 140 0.94 12.01 1.99
CA GLU A 140 0.79 10.66 1.41
C GLU A 140 2.11 9.97 0.97
N GLN A 141 3.17 10.74 0.77
CA GLN A 141 4.51 10.31 0.37
C GLN A 141 5.37 9.70 1.49
N SER A 142 5.03 9.87 2.78
CA SER A 142 5.83 9.30 3.88
C SER A 142 5.40 7.90 4.29
N ARG A 143 4.32 7.37 3.71
CA ARG A 143 3.77 6.08 4.12
C ARG A 143 4.49 4.93 3.41
N ASN A 144 5.02 3.99 4.17
CA ASN A 144 5.68 2.81 3.62
C ASN A 144 4.69 1.98 2.79
N ILE A 145 5.07 1.63 1.55
CA ILE A 145 4.27 0.86 0.58
C ILE A 145 4.94 -0.49 0.22
N SER A 146 5.88 -0.94 1.05
CA SER A 146 6.56 -2.22 0.90
C SER A 146 5.59 -3.40 1.01
N ASN A 147 6.02 -4.54 0.50
CA ASN A 147 5.27 -5.80 0.65
C ASN A 147 5.03 -6.14 2.12
N SER A 148 6.06 -6.03 2.97
CA SER A 148 5.96 -6.34 4.39
C SER A 148 5.02 -5.41 5.13
N THR A 149 4.93 -4.13 4.76
CA THR A 149 3.96 -3.21 5.34
C THR A 149 2.53 -3.61 4.99
N LEU A 150 2.27 -3.96 3.73
CA LEU A 150 0.96 -4.42 3.28
C LEU A 150 0.56 -5.75 3.92
N GLU A 151 1.50 -6.67 4.07
CA GLU A 151 1.30 -7.97 4.73
C GLU A 151 1.07 -7.80 6.24
N GLY A 152 1.87 -6.96 6.91
CA GLY A 152 1.71 -6.63 8.33
C GLY A 152 0.36 -5.98 8.62
N LEU A 153 -0.09 -5.07 7.76
CA LEU A 153 -1.44 -4.49 7.83
C LEU A 153 -2.54 -5.54 7.63
N ALA A 154 -2.41 -6.41 6.62
CA ALA A 154 -3.40 -7.47 6.37
C ALA A 154 -3.49 -8.47 7.53
N SER A 155 -2.34 -8.88 8.07
CA SER A 155 -2.24 -9.74 9.25
C SER A 155 -2.89 -9.09 10.47
N THR A 156 -2.61 -7.81 10.70
CA THR A 156 -3.21 -7.05 11.80
C THR A 156 -4.73 -6.94 11.66
N ILE A 157 -5.25 -6.65 10.45
CA ILE A 157 -6.69 -6.64 10.19
C ILE A 157 -7.31 -8.01 10.50
N SER A 158 -6.67 -9.09 10.05
CA SER A 158 -7.13 -10.46 10.32
C SER A 158 -7.20 -10.74 11.83
N ASN A 159 -6.15 -10.38 12.57
CA ASN A 159 -6.09 -10.56 14.03
C ASN A 159 -7.16 -9.73 14.76
N LEU A 160 -7.36 -8.46 14.35
CA LEU A 160 -8.40 -7.60 14.94
C LEU A 160 -9.81 -8.11 14.64
N LYS A 161 -10.06 -8.68 13.46
CA LYS A 161 -11.34 -9.35 13.15
C LYS A 161 -11.55 -10.60 13.99
N ALA A 162 -10.52 -11.42 14.16
CA ALA A 162 -10.59 -12.60 15.03
C ALA A 162 -10.87 -12.21 16.50
N GLU A 163 -10.20 -11.17 17.00
CA GLU A 163 -10.42 -10.62 18.34
C GLU A 163 -11.84 -10.07 18.50
N ARG A 164 -12.35 -9.32 17.51
CA ARG A 164 -13.74 -8.82 17.47
C ARG A 164 -14.73 -9.96 17.60
N LYS A 165 -14.57 -11.00 16.79
CA LYS A 165 -15.42 -12.18 16.84
C LYS A 165 -15.35 -12.86 18.20
N SER A 166 -14.14 -13.11 18.72
CA SER A 166 -13.95 -13.72 20.03
C SER A 166 -14.63 -12.95 21.17
N ARG A 167 -14.56 -11.61 21.16
CA ARG A 167 -15.22 -10.76 22.15
C ARG A 167 -16.74 -10.81 22.06
N ILE A 168 -17.29 -10.81 20.85
CA ILE A 168 -18.73 -10.94 20.63
C ILE A 168 -19.22 -12.30 21.15
N ASP A 169 -18.53 -13.38 20.80
CA ASP A 169 -18.89 -14.73 21.22
C ASP A 169 -18.86 -14.84 22.75
N LYS A 170 -17.77 -14.37 23.39
CA LYS A 170 -17.67 -14.32 24.85
C LYS A 170 -18.80 -13.53 25.52
N MET A 171 -19.18 -12.38 24.96
CA MET A 171 -20.29 -11.59 25.49
C MET A 171 -21.64 -12.31 25.32
N ARG A 172 -21.84 -13.05 24.23
CA ARG A 172 -23.04 -13.87 24.01
C ARG A 172 -23.14 -15.01 25.02
N ASP A 173 -22.07 -15.77 25.22
CA ASP A 173 -22.02 -16.86 26.22
C ASP A 173 -22.27 -16.34 27.64
N THR A 174 -21.71 -15.17 27.94
CA THR A 174 -21.92 -14.48 29.23
C THR A 174 -23.38 -14.06 29.41
N MET A 175 -23.99 -13.50 28.37
CA MET A 175 -25.40 -13.10 28.38
C MET A 175 -26.33 -14.31 28.50
N GLU A 176 -26.01 -15.43 27.86
CA GLU A 176 -26.76 -16.68 28.00
C GLU A 176 -26.72 -17.20 29.44
N SER A 177 -25.54 -17.19 30.06
CA SER A 177 -25.36 -17.56 31.47
C SER A 177 -26.15 -16.63 32.40
N LEU A 178 -26.14 -15.32 32.13
CA LEU A 178 -26.89 -14.32 32.90
C LEU A 178 -28.41 -14.52 32.76
N CYS A 179 -28.90 -14.82 31.54
CA CYS A 179 -30.29 -15.18 31.30
C CYS A 179 -30.71 -16.43 32.07
N HIS A 180 -29.84 -17.45 32.16
CA HIS A 180 -30.08 -18.61 33.01
C HIS A 180 -30.15 -18.26 34.50
N LEU A 181 -29.23 -17.41 34.98
CA LEU A 181 -29.22 -16.97 36.38
C LEU A 181 -30.50 -16.19 36.73
N TRP A 182 -30.95 -15.27 35.88
CA TRP A 182 -32.21 -14.54 36.10
C TRP A 182 -33.43 -15.45 36.17
N LYS A 183 -33.45 -16.55 35.39
CA LYS A 183 -34.52 -17.56 35.47
C LYS A 183 -34.50 -18.31 36.79
N LEU A 184 -33.33 -18.51 37.40
CA LEU A 184 -33.18 -19.18 38.69
C LEU A 184 -33.51 -18.26 39.87
N MET A 185 -33.21 -16.97 39.72
CA MET A 185 -33.38 -15.94 40.75
C MET A 185 -34.77 -15.27 40.72
N ASP A 186 -35.65 -15.64 39.77
CA ASP A 186 -36.92 -14.95 39.49
C ASP A 186 -36.76 -13.42 39.35
N SER A 187 -35.65 -12.99 38.73
CA SER A 187 -35.29 -11.56 38.65
C SER A 187 -36.34 -10.74 37.90
N SER A 188 -36.61 -9.55 38.41
CA SER A 188 -37.60 -8.61 37.90
C SER A 188 -37.17 -7.98 36.56
N GLU A 189 -38.13 -7.50 35.78
CA GLU A 189 -37.84 -6.80 34.52
C GLU A 189 -37.07 -5.49 34.72
N VAL A 190 -37.13 -4.89 35.91
CA VAL A 190 -36.36 -3.68 36.25
C VAL A 190 -34.87 -4.00 36.32
N GLU A 191 -34.50 -5.13 36.92
CA GLU A 191 -33.11 -5.60 37.01
C GLU A 191 -32.57 -6.05 35.65
N LYS A 192 -33.42 -6.55 34.75
CA LYS A 192 -33.02 -6.92 33.38
C LYS A 192 -32.84 -5.70 32.48
N ARG A 193 -33.61 -4.62 32.69
CA ARG A 193 -33.58 -3.40 31.85
C ARG A 193 -32.22 -2.74 31.79
N GLN A 194 -31.39 -2.84 32.84
CA GLN A 194 -30.04 -2.28 32.84
C GLN A 194 -29.13 -2.89 31.75
N PHE A 195 -29.49 -4.05 31.19
CA PHE A 195 -28.76 -4.73 30.11
C PHE A 195 -29.33 -4.50 28.71
N SER A 196 -30.44 -3.76 28.58
CA SER A 196 -31.14 -3.60 27.30
C SER A 196 -30.21 -3.12 26.17
N LYS A 197 -29.29 -2.20 26.49
CA LYS A 197 -28.28 -1.71 25.54
C LYS A 197 -27.34 -2.83 25.07
N VAL A 198 -26.83 -3.64 25.98
CA VAL A 198 -25.92 -4.77 25.66
C VAL A 198 -26.66 -5.84 24.85
N ILE A 199 -27.90 -6.16 25.25
CA ILE A 199 -28.75 -7.11 24.54
C ILE A 199 -28.96 -6.66 23.08
N SER A 200 -29.28 -5.38 22.86
CA SER A 200 -29.47 -4.85 21.50
C SER A 200 -28.22 -4.97 20.61
N ILE A 201 -27.03 -4.78 21.20
CA ILE A 201 -25.76 -4.93 20.51
C ILE A 201 -25.51 -6.41 20.14
N LEU A 202 -25.78 -7.34 21.05
CA LEU A 202 -25.50 -8.77 20.84
C LEU A 202 -26.44 -9.47 19.86
N ILE A 203 -27.67 -8.96 19.72
CA ILE A 203 -28.65 -9.41 18.71
C ILE A 203 -28.24 -8.96 17.30
N SER A 204 -27.48 -7.87 17.20
CA SER A 204 -27.02 -7.36 15.90
C SER A 204 -26.02 -8.34 15.25
N PRO A 205 -26.00 -8.43 13.91
CA PRO A 205 -24.97 -9.18 13.20
C PRO A 205 -23.59 -8.55 13.48
N GLU A 206 -22.52 -9.35 13.37
CA GLU A 206 -21.16 -8.91 13.70
C GLU A 206 -20.82 -7.60 13.01
N GLU A 207 -21.13 -7.46 11.72
CA GLU A 207 -20.85 -6.30 10.88
C GLU A 207 -21.58 -5.04 11.35
N GLY A 208 -22.75 -5.19 11.99
CA GLY A 208 -23.55 -4.09 12.53
C GLY A 208 -22.95 -3.44 13.78
N ILE A 209 -22.01 -4.11 14.46
CA ILE A 209 -21.39 -3.64 15.71
C ILE A 209 -20.24 -2.68 15.40
N THR A 210 -20.57 -1.44 15.04
CA THR A 210 -19.60 -0.42 14.60
C THR A 210 -19.35 0.70 15.61
N SER A 211 -20.08 0.72 16.72
CA SER A 211 -19.92 1.76 17.74
C SER A 211 -18.55 1.68 18.41
N ALA A 212 -17.91 2.84 18.59
CA ALA A 212 -16.63 2.92 19.29
C ALA A 212 -16.75 2.42 20.74
N GLY A 213 -15.74 1.68 21.19
CA GLY A 213 -15.61 1.16 22.56
C GLY A 213 -16.64 0.10 22.95
N VAL A 214 -17.52 -0.33 22.03
CA VAL A 214 -18.62 -1.24 22.35
C VAL A 214 -18.13 -2.65 22.69
N LEU A 215 -16.97 -3.05 22.15
CA LEU A 215 -16.27 -4.28 22.48
C LEU A 215 -14.98 -4.00 23.25
N SER A 216 -14.89 -2.88 23.97
CA SER A 216 -13.73 -2.60 24.82
C SER A 216 -13.67 -3.59 25.99
N GLN A 217 -12.45 -3.81 26.50
CA GLN A 217 -12.24 -4.66 27.67
C GLN A 217 -13.09 -4.18 28.87
N GLU A 218 -13.19 -2.87 29.07
CA GLU A 218 -14.01 -2.26 30.11
C GLU A 218 -15.51 -2.60 29.95
N THR A 219 -16.03 -2.53 28.72
CA THR A 219 -17.43 -2.86 28.43
C THR A 219 -17.70 -4.34 28.67
N ILE A 220 -16.78 -5.22 28.29
CA ILE A 220 -16.90 -6.67 28.51
C ILE A 220 -16.90 -6.98 30.01
N GLU A 221 -16.01 -6.36 30.78
CA GLU A 221 -15.93 -6.54 32.22
C GLU A 221 -17.18 -6.06 32.98
N LYS A 222 -17.86 -5.04 32.48
CA LYS A 222 -19.14 -4.55 33.04
C LYS A 222 -20.29 -5.55 32.89
N VAL A 223 -20.20 -6.48 31.93
CA VAL A 223 -21.24 -7.49 31.66
C VAL A 223 -20.98 -8.80 32.41
N LEU A 224 -19.81 -8.94 33.07
CA LEU A 224 -19.47 -10.18 33.77
C LEU A 224 -20.34 -10.42 35.02
N PRO A 225 -20.90 -11.64 35.19
CA PRO A 225 -21.82 -12.01 36.28
C PRO A 225 -21.22 -11.79 37.68
N ALA A 226 -19.90 -11.97 37.82
CA ALA A 226 -19.20 -11.85 39.10
C ALA A 226 -19.29 -10.45 39.73
N ARG A 227 -19.52 -9.39 38.94
CA ARG A 227 -19.78 -8.04 39.46
C ARG A 227 -21.26 -7.77 39.73
N LEU A 228 -22.14 -8.57 39.16
CA LEU A 228 -23.59 -8.41 39.27
C LEU A 228 -24.16 -9.06 40.54
N CYS A 229 -23.52 -10.12 41.04
CA CYS A 229 -23.83 -10.66 42.36
C CYS A 229 -23.44 -9.73 43.52
N PHE A 230 -22.72 -8.62 43.28
CA PHE A 230 -22.35 -7.65 44.31
C PHE A 230 -23.30 -6.44 44.38
N PHE A 231 -24.27 -6.33 43.46
CA PHE A 231 -25.29 -5.27 43.46
C PHE A 231 -26.66 -5.74 43.98
N LEU A 232 -26.76 -7.00 44.42
CA LEU A 232 -27.86 -7.59 45.18
C LEU A 232 -27.35 -7.94 46.58
#